data_AF-A0A9X2MU71-F1
#
_entry.id   AF-A0A9X2MU71-F1
#
_cell.length_a   1.000
_cell.length_b   1.000
_cell.length_c   1.000
_cell.angle_alpha   90.00
_cell.angle_beta   90.00
_cell.angle_gamma   90.00
#
_symmetry.space_group_name_H-M   'P 1'
#
loop_
_entity.id
_entity.type
_entity.pdbx_description
1 polymer ?
#
loop_
_entity_poly.entity_id
_entity_poly.type
_entity_poly.pdbx_seq_one_letter_code
_entity_poly.pdbx_strand_id
1 'polypeptide(L)'
;MKRKLWALAALLACLAVFYWLSGYRFTEEGALSAGFPGKYRIVLSENTAYGKAVLFENLADGTFGGARLEKAVGYLYRHDGQAYGQFLEEGQPFEAGGYGSGKGEDRFQVFLKAAPESGIRTIAVGNHLEEKGPSVPYSMTLYDVMERPNEYEWSELTESYALFVLDDYSEKTWTIRAFDESGKLVAHKRFAGQPEYVSIQGEEFGLTYEDVSASPLASGSPTGKKSIRTVPLEIGGKSVELILHEDEKIPTDIYARLQDGEELYDLGLVTSYGMDGVQDITAADVTGDGVKELLVTGEMGASYAELKVVRREPATGEWAEALKMGSPSFLDLDGDGREELLGVSTGSLPSYVMLYRWAGSGFQAADIGRQLGGGSVSVNKQDGGNRLLYEKDGALLLYQLQGSRLIPVGYN
;
A
#
# COMPACT_ATOMS: atom_id res chain seq x y z
N MET A 1 38.31 26.77 -68.93
CA MET A 1 37.63 25.49 -68.61
C MET A 1 38.13 24.88 -67.29
N LYS A 2 39.45 24.65 -67.11
CA LYS A 2 40.03 24.03 -65.89
C LYS A 2 39.63 24.68 -64.55
N ARG A 3 39.63 26.02 -64.43
CA ARG A 3 39.25 26.73 -63.19
C ARG A 3 37.78 26.47 -62.76
N LYS A 4 36.85 26.38 -63.70
CA LYS A 4 35.43 26.06 -63.42
C LYS A 4 35.26 24.62 -62.93
N LEU A 5 36.07 23.70 -63.46
CA LEU A 5 36.05 22.29 -63.05
C LEU A 5 36.53 22.11 -61.59
N TRP A 6 37.60 22.82 -61.19
CA TRP A 6 38.11 22.79 -59.81
C TRP A 6 37.12 23.40 -58.80
N ALA A 7 36.46 24.50 -59.16
CA ALA A 7 35.43 25.10 -58.31
C ALA A 7 34.22 24.16 -58.10
N LEU A 8 33.78 23.47 -59.15
CA LEU A 8 32.70 22.48 -59.05
C LEU A 8 33.11 21.26 -58.20
N ALA A 9 34.33 20.76 -58.38
CA ALA A 9 34.85 19.65 -57.57
C ALA A 9 34.95 20.02 -56.08
N ALA A 10 35.44 21.23 -55.77
CA ALA A 10 35.49 21.73 -54.40
C ALA A 10 34.09 21.87 -53.78
N LEU A 11 33.12 22.39 -54.55
CA LEU A 11 31.73 22.49 -54.09
C LEU A 11 31.12 21.10 -53.79
N LEU A 12 31.33 20.12 -54.67
CA LEU A 12 30.85 18.75 -54.47
C LEU A 12 31.52 18.09 -53.26
N ALA A 13 32.82 18.32 -53.05
CA ALA A 13 33.52 17.85 -51.86
C ALA A 13 32.97 18.50 -50.58
N CYS A 14 32.72 19.81 -50.58
CA CYS A 14 32.10 20.50 -49.46
C CYS A 14 30.68 19.98 -49.18
N LEU A 15 29.88 19.71 -50.21
CA LEU A 15 28.55 19.12 -50.06
C LEU A 15 28.61 17.69 -49.52
N ALA A 16 29.56 16.88 -49.99
CA ALA A 16 29.77 15.53 -49.47
C ALA A 16 30.19 15.55 -48.00
N VAL A 17 31.11 16.45 -47.62
CA VAL A 17 31.53 16.65 -46.21
C VAL A 17 30.36 17.17 -45.37
N PHE A 18 29.61 18.15 -45.86
CA PHE A 18 28.43 18.67 -45.15
C PHE A 18 27.37 17.59 -44.94
N TYR A 19 27.09 16.79 -45.97
CA TYR A 19 26.14 15.67 -45.88
C TYR A 19 26.65 14.59 -44.92
N TRP A 20 27.94 14.24 -44.97
CA TRP A 20 28.57 13.33 -44.04
C TRP A 20 28.50 13.83 -42.58
N LEU A 21 28.65 15.14 -42.38
CA LEU A 21 28.54 15.79 -41.07
C LEU A 21 27.10 16.04 -40.60
N SER A 22 26.08 15.89 -41.47
CA SER A 22 24.71 16.33 -41.20
C SER A 22 24.02 15.62 -40.02
N GLY A 23 24.53 14.46 -39.59
CA GLY A 23 24.08 13.73 -38.39
C GLY A 23 24.97 13.91 -37.15
N TYR A 24 26.09 14.61 -37.26
CA TYR A 24 27.03 14.80 -36.17
C TYR A 24 26.81 16.13 -35.45
N ARG A 25 27.06 16.14 -34.14
CA ARG A 25 26.84 17.30 -33.25
C ARG A 25 28.01 17.41 -32.28
N PHE A 26 28.32 18.63 -31.86
CA PHE A 26 29.42 18.89 -30.92
C PHE A 26 29.05 18.64 -29.46
N THR A 27 27.76 18.53 -29.16
CA THR A 27 27.24 18.29 -27.81
C THR A 27 26.36 17.05 -27.80
N GLU A 28 26.27 16.42 -26.64
CA GLU A 28 25.47 15.22 -26.42
C GLU A 28 23.97 15.53 -26.58
N GLU A 29 23.50 16.66 -26.05
CA GLU A 29 22.12 17.13 -26.18
C GLU A 29 21.78 17.41 -27.65
N GLY A 30 22.72 18.00 -28.40
CA GLY A 30 22.53 18.25 -29.81
C GLY A 30 22.38 16.95 -30.59
N ALA A 31 23.19 15.93 -30.26
CA ALA A 31 23.12 14.61 -30.88
C ALA A 31 21.80 13.91 -30.55
N LEU A 32 21.38 13.94 -29.28
CA LEU A 32 20.10 13.39 -28.84
C LEU A 32 18.91 14.07 -29.54
N SER A 33 18.84 15.41 -29.51
CA SER A 33 17.78 16.18 -30.18
C SER A 33 17.75 16.01 -31.70
N ALA A 34 18.87 15.64 -32.33
CA ALA A 34 18.92 15.35 -33.76
C ALA A 34 18.29 13.99 -34.10
N GLY A 35 18.41 13.00 -33.20
CA GLY A 35 17.77 11.69 -33.35
C GLY A 35 16.30 11.69 -32.95
N PHE A 36 15.95 12.53 -31.96
CA PHE A 36 14.63 12.58 -31.37
C PHE A 36 14.23 14.04 -31.10
N PRO A 37 13.27 14.63 -31.85
CA PRO A 37 12.92 16.04 -31.67
C PRO A 37 12.29 16.32 -30.30
N GLY A 38 12.94 17.16 -29.49
CA GLY A 38 12.43 17.59 -28.19
C GLY A 38 13.47 18.34 -27.36
N LYS A 39 13.06 18.77 -26.16
CA LYS A 39 13.93 19.41 -25.17
C LYS A 39 14.26 18.40 -24.09
N TYR A 40 15.51 17.94 -24.10
CA TYR A 40 15.99 16.96 -23.15
C TYR A 40 17.03 17.57 -22.22
N ARG A 41 17.08 17.05 -21.01
CA ARG A 41 18.18 17.23 -20.07
C ARG A 41 18.93 15.92 -19.97
N ILE A 42 20.23 15.94 -20.24
CA ILE A 42 21.09 14.80 -19.91
C ILE A 42 21.33 14.83 -18.41
N VAL A 43 20.98 13.72 -17.76
CA VAL A 43 21.13 13.57 -16.31
C VAL A 43 22.44 12.86 -15.99
N LEU A 44 22.68 11.72 -16.66
CA LEU A 44 23.89 10.92 -16.52
C LEU A 44 24.46 10.57 -17.89
N SER A 45 25.78 10.46 -17.97
CA SER A 45 26.50 10.17 -19.22
C SER A 45 27.78 9.40 -18.91
N GLU A 46 27.95 8.26 -19.55
CA GLU A 46 29.09 7.37 -19.35
C GLU A 46 29.78 7.04 -20.67
N ASN A 47 31.11 6.98 -20.66
CA ASN A 47 31.89 6.58 -21.83
C ASN A 47 31.82 5.07 -22.02
N THR A 48 31.66 4.63 -23.26
CA THR A 48 31.54 3.22 -23.64
C THR A 48 32.41 2.92 -24.86
N ALA A 49 32.55 1.64 -25.23
CA ALA A 49 33.31 1.25 -26.43
C ALA A 49 32.77 1.90 -27.73
N TYR A 50 31.45 2.09 -27.82
CA TYR A 50 30.79 2.70 -28.97
C TYR A 50 30.68 4.24 -28.90
N GLY A 51 31.08 4.87 -27.79
CA GLY A 51 30.96 6.31 -27.59
C GLY A 51 30.44 6.64 -26.20
N LYS A 52 29.14 6.92 -26.07
CA LYS A 52 28.49 7.25 -24.79
C LYS A 52 27.14 6.58 -24.62
N ALA A 53 26.86 6.14 -23.39
CA ALA A 53 25.52 5.86 -22.89
C ALA A 53 25.02 7.09 -22.14
N VAL A 54 23.80 7.55 -22.41
CA VAL A 54 23.22 8.72 -21.76
C VAL A 54 21.85 8.41 -21.19
N LEU A 55 21.62 8.82 -19.94
CA LEU A 55 20.30 8.89 -19.33
C LEU A 55 19.78 10.32 -19.50
N PHE A 56 18.56 10.46 -19.99
CA PHE A 56 17.96 11.77 -20.23
C PHE A 56 16.51 11.84 -19.72
N GLU A 57 16.08 13.06 -19.43
CA GLU A 57 14.69 13.40 -19.09
C GLU A 57 14.11 14.35 -20.14
N ASN A 58 12.90 14.07 -20.59
CA ASN A 58 12.12 14.93 -21.45
C ASN A 58 11.42 15.99 -20.60
N LEU A 59 11.79 17.25 -20.81
CA LEU A 59 11.27 18.37 -20.03
C LEU A 59 9.81 18.73 -20.35
N ALA A 60 9.24 18.15 -21.41
CA ALA A 60 7.86 18.45 -21.82
C ALA A 60 6.82 17.62 -21.06
N ASP A 61 7.12 16.35 -20.76
CA ASP A 61 6.18 15.38 -20.18
C ASP A 61 6.73 14.65 -18.95
N GLY A 62 7.98 14.92 -18.55
CA GLY A 62 8.62 14.30 -17.39
C GLY A 62 9.00 12.83 -17.60
N THR A 63 8.85 12.30 -18.83
CA THR A 63 9.33 10.97 -19.18
C THR A 63 10.84 10.93 -19.22
N PHE A 64 11.43 9.76 -18.99
CA PHE A 64 12.87 9.55 -19.07
C PHE A 64 13.22 8.39 -20.00
N GLY A 65 14.50 8.30 -20.35
CA GLY A 65 15.00 7.32 -21.30
C GLY A 65 16.52 7.16 -21.25
N GLY A 66 17.00 6.20 -22.02
CA GLY A 66 18.41 5.95 -22.27
C GLY A 66 18.71 6.03 -23.77
N ALA A 67 19.84 6.62 -24.14
CA ALA A 67 20.28 6.70 -25.53
C ALA A 67 21.76 6.36 -25.69
N ARG A 68 22.10 5.88 -26.87
CA ARG A 68 23.46 5.66 -27.34
C ARG A 68 23.89 6.80 -28.25
N LEU A 69 25.01 7.40 -27.92
CA LEU A 69 25.68 8.39 -28.75
C LEU A 69 27.00 7.83 -29.26
N GLU A 70 27.08 7.59 -30.56
CA GLU A 70 28.31 7.19 -31.23
C GLU A 70 29.28 8.36 -31.29
N LYS A 71 30.52 8.15 -30.87
CA LYS A 71 31.57 9.16 -30.94
C LYS A 71 32.38 8.98 -32.22
N ALA A 72 32.30 9.96 -33.11
CA ALA A 72 33.18 10.06 -34.28
C ALA A 72 34.42 10.90 -33.97
N VAL A 73 35.14 11.30 -35.02
CA VAL A 73 36.41 12.04 -34.96
C VAL A 73 36.33 13.19 -33.96
N GLY A 74 37.10 13.08 -32.86
CA GLY A 74 37.23 14.11 -31.83
C GLY A 74 36.01 14.19 -30.90
N TYR A 75 35.25 15.28 -31.00
CA TYR A 75 34.12 15.62 -30.10
C TYR A 75 32.77 15.57 -30.82
N LEU A 76 32.71 14.90 -31.96
CA LEU A 76 31.50 14.77 -32.75
C LEU A 76 30.71 13.53 -32.29
N TYR A 77 29.47 13.76 -31.88
CA TYR A 77 28.53 12.72 -31.47
C TYR A 77 27.43 12.54 -32.51
N ARG A 78 26.98 11.30 -32.70
CA ARG A 78 25.83 10.93 -33.52
C ARG A 78 24.90 10.05 -32.70
N HIS A 79 23.60 10.31 -32.77
CA HIS A 79 22.61 9.42 -32.17
C HIS A 79 22.60 8.05 -32.88
N ASP A 80 22.73 6.96 -32.12
CA ASP A 80 22.79 5.58 -32.63
C ASP A 80 21.79 4.66 -31.90
N GLY A 81 20.69 5.24 -31.40
CA GLY A 81 19.51 4.54 -30.88
C GLY A 81 19.19 4.83 -29.42
N GLN A 82 17.97 4.49 -29.01
CA GLN A 82 17.41 4.90 -27.71
C GLN A 82 16.22 4.02 -27.29
N ALA A 83 15.92 4.06 -26.00
CA ALA A 83 14.64 3.68 -25.41
C ALA A 83 14.12 4.87 -24.58
N TYR A 84 12.84 5.20 -24.72
CA TYR A 84 12.24 6.38 -24.10
C TYR A 84 10.79 6.12 -23.72
N GLY A 85 10.18 7.08 -23.01
CA GLY A 85 8.78 7.03 -22.60
C GLY A 85 8.56 6.31 -21.29
N GLN A 86 9.62 6.05 -20.51
CA GLN A 86 9.47 5.58 -19.15
C GLN A 86 8.93 6.73 -18.29
N PHE A 87 7.98 6.41 -17.43
CA PHE A 87 7.36 7.36 -16.51
C PHE A 87 7.20 6.66 -15.17
N LEU A 88 7.53 7.37 -14.09
CA LEU A 88 7.37 6.87 -12.75
C LEU A 88 5.92 7.10 -12.30
N GLU A 89 5.15 6.03 -12.16
CA GLU A 89 3.77 6.13 -11.69
C GLU A 89 3.71 6.53 -10.21
N GLU A 90 2.64 7.21 -9.81
CA GLU A 90 2.41 7.59 -8.41
C GLU A 90 2.36 6.34 -7.53
N GLY A 91 3.13 6.35 -6.43
CA GLY A 91 3.23 5.22 -5.49
C GLY A 91 4.26 4.15 -5.86
N GLN A 92 4.84 4.15 -7.07
CA GLN A 92 5.92 3.22 -7.40
C GLN A 92 7.25 3.65 -6.74
N PRO A 93 8.08 2.70 -6.25
CA PRO A 93 9.37 3.05 -5.63
C PRO A 93 10.37 3.61 -6.65
N PHE A 94 10.36 3.08 -7.86
CA PHE A 94 11.19 3.50 -8.98
C PHE A 94 10.62 2.94 -10.29
N GLU A 95 11.09 3.45 -11.43
CA GLU A 95 10.86 2.86 -12.76
C GLU A 95 12.21 2.66 -13.46
N ALA A 96 12.32 1.61 -14.27
CA ALA A 96 13.54 1.25 -14.99
C ALA A 96 13.25 0.85 -16.43
N GLY A 97 14.05 1.40 -17.35
CA GLY A 97 14.05 1.03 -18.76
C GLY A 97 15.41 0.50 -19.20
N GLY A 98 15.43 -0.14 -20.36
CA GLY A 98 16.62 -0.82 -20.85
C GLY A 98 16.77 -0.71 -22.36
N TYR A 99 18.01 -0.73 -22.83
CA TYR A 99 18.32 -0.62 -24.26
C TYR A 99 19.56 -1.43 -24.63
N GLY A 100 19.39 -2.43 -25.51
CA GLY A 100 20.47 -3.28 -26.00
C GLY A 100 21.01 -2.87 -27.37
N SER A 101 22.31 -3.02 -27.58
CA SER A 101 22.95 -2.87 -28.89
C SER A 101 22.71 -4.12 -29.75
N GLY A 102 21.86 -4.05 -30.78
CA GLY A 102 21.70 -5.15 -31.75
C GLY A 102 22.92 -5.40 -32.67
N LYS A 103 24.12 -4.94 -32.31
CA LYS A 103 25.34 -5.00 -33.14
C LYS A 103 26.51 -5.47 -32.27
N GLY A 104 26.83 -6.77 -32.29
CA GLY A 104 28.13 -7.45 -32.11
C GLY A 104 29.06 -7.14 -30.91
N GLU A 105 28.87 -6.00 -30.26
CA GLU A 105 29.43 -5.57 -29.00
C GLU A 105 28.21 -5.46 -28.08
N ASP A 106 27.78 -6.62 -27.58
CA ASP A 106 26.62 -6.77 -26.71
C ASP A 106 26.90 -5.92 -25.46
N ARG A 107 26.22 -4.78 -25.40
CA ARG A 107 26.25 -3.85 -24.27
C ARG A 107 24.82 -3.44 -24.05
N PHE A 108 24.37 -3.60 -22.81
CA PHE A 108 22.99 -3.38 -22.44
C PHE A 108 22.92 -2.29 -21.39
N GLN A 109 22.19 -1.22 -21.71
CA GLN A 109 22.03 -0.08 -20.82
C GLN A 109 20.82 -0.31 -19.92
N VAL A 110 20.99 -0.04 -18.63
CA VAL A 110 19.89 0.04 -17.65
C VAL A 110 19.83 1.47 -17.15
N PHE A 111 18.67 2.09 -17.23
CA PHE A 111 18.46 3.44 -16.73
C PHE A 111 17.23 3.47 -15.83
N LEU A 112 17.33 4.16 -14.71
CA LEU A 112 16.32 4.13 -13.66
C LEU A 112 16.09 5.53 -13.09
N LYS A 113 14.85 5.79 -12.67
CA LYS A 113 14.42 6.95 -11.88
C LYS A 113 13.70 6.46 -10.63
N ALA A 114 14.20 6.81 -9.45
CA ALA A 114 13.55 6.52 -8.17
C ALA A 114 12.60 7.65 -7.77
N ALA A 115 11.56 7.30 -7.00
CA ALA A 115 10.68 8.29 -6.40
C ALA A 115 11.43 9.08 -5.31
N PRO A 116 11.37 10.42 -5.27
CA PRO A 116 12.04 11.22 -4.24
C PRO A 116 11.69 10.81 -2.81
N GLU A 117 10.47 10.34 -2.58
CA GLU A 117 9.92 9.89 -1.30
C GLU A 117 10.26 8.44 -0.95
N SER A 118 10.82 7.65 -1.89
CA SER A 118 11.10 6.23 -1.69
C SER A 118 12.20 5.95 -0.65
N GLY A 119 13.00 6.97 -0.29
CA GLY A 119 14.18 6.81 0.58
C GLY A 119 15.32 6.01 -0.06
N ILE A 120 15.22 5.65 -1.34
CA ILE A 120 16.25 4.90 -2.05
C ILE A 120 17.50 5.78 -2.23
N ARG A 121 18.66 5.24 -1.86
CA ARG A 121 19.96 5.88 -2.03
C ARG A 121 20.85 5.16 -3.02
N THR A 122 20.78 3.82 -3.03
CA THR A 122 21.68 2.98 -3.82
C THR A 122 20.89 1.98 -4.66
N ILE A 123 21.30 1.79 -5.90
CA ILE A 123 20.76 0.77 -6.80
C ILE A 123 21.85 -0.27 -7.06
N ALA A 124 21.46 -1.54 -7.06
CA ALA A 124 22.27 -2.63 -7.58
C ALA A 124 21.52 -3.36 -8.70
N VAL A 125 22.24 -3.75 -9.73
CA VAL A 125 21.76 -4.57 -10.84
C VAL A 125 22.57 -5.87 -10.86
N GLY A 126 21.89 -7.00 -10.77
CA GLY A 126 22.54 -8.30 -10.58
C GLY A 126 21.64 -9.34 -9.92
N ASN A 127 22.01 -10.62 -10.02
CA ASN A 127 21.25 -11.70 -9.37
C ASN A 127 22.15 -12.86 -8.91
N HIS A 128 22.35 -13.00 -7.61
CA HIS A 128 22.92 -14.20 -6.98
C HIS A 128 21.87 -15.14 -6.39
N LEU A 129 20.58 -14.80 -6.49
CA LEU A 129 19.47 -15.54 -5.89
C LEU A 129 18.67 -16.33 -6.95
N GLU A 130 19.28 -16.66 -8.08
CA GLU A 130 18.64 -17.38 -9.21
C GLU A 130 18.00 -18.71 -8.78
N GLU A 131 18.54 -19.36 -7.75
CA GLU A 131 18.00 -20.62 -7.22
C GLU A 131 16.72 -20.43 -6.39
N LYS A 132 16.40 -19.20 -5.97
CA LYS A 132 15.18 -18.90 -5.24
C LYS A 132 14.06 -18.58 -6.22
N GLY A 133 12.98 -19.34 -6.15
CA GLY A 133 11.78 -19.06 -6.95
C GLY A 133 11.26 -17.63 -6.76
N PRO A 134 10.53 -17.08 -7.76
CA PRO A 134 10.06 -15.69 -7.75
C PRO A 134 9.12 -15.37 -6.57
N SER A 135 8.52 -16.38 -5.93
CA SER A 135 7.64 -16.23 -4.77
C SER A 135 8.35 -16.34 -3.42
N VAL A 136 9.64 -16.69 -3.38
CA VAL A 136 10.36 -16.91 -2.12
C VAL A 136 10.82 -15.56 -1.56
N PRO A 137 10.39 -15.17 -0.34
CA PRO A 137 10.89 -13.98 0.33
C PRO A 137 12.39 -14.10 0.59
N TYR A 138 13.10 -12.96 0.57
CA TYR A 138 14.51 -12.91 0.93
C TYR A 138 14.84 -11.57 1.56
N SER A 139 15.83 -11.58 2.45
CA SER A 139 16.48 -10.38 2.96
C SER A 139 17.83 -10.21 2.27
N MET A 140 18.23 -8.96 2.09
CA MET A 140 19.56 -8.60 1.62
C MET A 140 19.94 -7.22 2.10
N THR A 141 21.23 -7.00 2.28
CA THR A 141 21.83 -5.71 2.56
C THR A 141 22.72 -5.28 1.41
N LEU A 142 23.04 -3.99 1.34
CA LEU A 142 24.03 -3.48 0.40
C LEU A 142 25.41 -4.14 0.62
N TYR A 143 25.71 -4.56 1.85
CA TYR A 143 26.93 -5.31 2.14
C TYR A 143 26.99 -6.65 1.39
N ASP A 144 25.89 -7.40 1.35
CA ASP A 144 25.81 -8.66 0.59
C ASP A 144 26.08 -8.46 -0.91
N VAL A 145 25.67 -7.31 -1.46
CA VAL A 145 25.95 -6.91 -2.84
C VAL A 145 27.44 -6.61 -3.02
N MET A 146 28.01 -5.82 -2.11
CA MET A 146 29.44 -5.43 -2.15
C MET A 146 30.39 -6.62 -2.00
N GLU A 147 29.99 -7.68 -1.29
CA GLU A 147 30.75 -8.93 -1.19
C GLU A 147 30.75 -9.77 -2.48
N ARG A 148 29.88 -9.45 -3.45
CA ARG A 148 29.70 -10.19 -4.71
C ARG A 148 29.89 -9.30 -5.95
N PRO A 149 31.06 -8.67 -6.13
CA PRO A 149 31.29 -7.71 -7.22
C PRO A 149 31.26 -8.33 -8.62
N ASN A 150 31.35 -9.67 -8.73
CA ASN A 150 31.23 -10.37 -10.01
C ASN A 150 29.77 -10.68 -10.40
N GLU A 151 28.84 -10.49 -9.47
CA GLU A 151 27.42 -10.82 -9.64
C GLU A 151 26.53 -9.56 -9.64
N TYR A 152 27.09 -8.43 -9.20
CA TYR A 152 26.39 -7.15 -9.10
C TYR A 152 27.23 -5.99 -9.59
N GLU A 153 26.57 -5.10 -10.32
CA GLU A 153 26.98 -3.71 -10.43
C GLU A 153 26.09 -2.86 -9.51
N TRP A 154 26.64 -1.81 -8.91
CA TRP A 154 25.87 -0.92 -8.05
C TRP A 154 26.34 0.52 -8.17
N SER A 155 25.43 1.46 -7.89
CA SER A 155 25.68 2.90 -7.97
C SER A 155 24.76 3.67 -7.02
N GLU A 156 25.28 4.76 -6.45
CA GLU A 156 24.45 5.73 -5.73
C GLU A 156 23.61 6.55 -6.70
N LEU A 157 22.40 6.91 -6.30
CA LEU A 157 21.53 7.77 -7.09
C LEU A 157 22.10 9.20 -7.20
N THR A 158 22.10 9.72 -8.43
CA THR A 158 22.37 11.14 -8.71
C THR A 158 21.07 11.80 -9.15
N GLU A 159 20.58 12.78 -8.39
CA GLU A 159 19.26 13.41 -8.63
C GLU A 159 18.09 12.40 -8.73
N SER A 160 18.17 11.29 -8.01
CA SER A 160 17.22 10.15 -8.08
C SER A 160 17.38 9.24 -9.31
N TYR A 161 18.45 9.37 -10.08
CA TYR A 161 18.72 8.57 -11.27
C TYR A 161 19.95 7.67 -11.13
N ALA A 162 19.91 6.53 -11.81
CA ALA A 162 21.07 5.65 -12.01
C ALA A 162 21.15 5.18 -13.46
N LEU A 163 22.38 4.99 -13.94
CA LEU A 163 22.72 4.48 -15.26
C LEU A 163 23.74 3.36 -15.10
N PHE A 164 23.51 2.23 -15.76
CA PHE A 164 24.41 1.09 -15.83
C PHE A 164 24.66 0.69 -17.28
N VAL A 165 25.86 0.22 -17.60
CA VAL A 165 26.24 -0.27 -18.92
C VAL A 165 26.81 -1.69 -18.79
N LEU A 166 25.93 -2.66 -18.91
CA LEU A 166 26.20 -4.08 -18.66
C LEU A 166 26.70 -4.77 -19.93
N ASP A 167 27.36 -5.91 -19.76
CA ASP A 167 27.88 -6.71 -20.88
C ASP A 167 26.81 -7.60 -21.55
N ASP A 168 25.68 -7.87 -20.89
CA ASP A 168 24.58 -8.65 -21.50
C ASP A 168 23.19 -8.24 -20.99
N TYR A 169 22.16 -8.73 -21.69
CA TYR A 169 20.78 -8.71 -21.22
C TYR A 169 20.37 -10.13 -20.82
N SER A 170 20.33 -10.39 -19.52
CA SER A 170 19.95 -11.67 -18.95
C SER A 170 19.14 -11.48 -17.67
N GLU A 171 18.52 -12.55 -17.16
CA GLU A 171 17.90 -12.54 -15.83
C GLU A 171 18.91 -12.15 -14.73
N LYS A 172 20.20 -12.46 -14.95
CA LYS A 172 21.29 -12.11 -14.06
C LYS A 172 21.51 -10.60 -14.00
N THR A 173 21.44 -9.94 -15.15
CA THR A 173 21.78 -8.53 -15.33
C THR A 173 20.57 -7.60 -15.36
N TRP A 174 19.36 -8.11 -15.12
CA TRP A 174 18.13 -7.29 -15.14
C TRP A 174 17.30 -7.38 -13.86
N THR A 175 17.81 -8.04 -12.82
CA THR A 175 17.25 -7.95 -11.48
C THR A 175 17.78 -6.70 -10.79
N ILE A 176 16.89 -5.79 -10.41
CA ILE A 176 17.23 -4.51 -9.79
C ILE A 176 16.88 -4.57 -8.30
N ARG A 177 17.80 -4.10 -7.46
CA ARG A 177 17.68 -3.99 -6.00
C ARG A 177 17.90 -2.54 -5.60
N ALA A 178 17.03 -2.01 -4.75
CA ALA A 178 17.12 -0.65 -4.28
C ALA A 178 17.29 -0.65 -2.76
N PHE A 179 18.29 0.09 -2.29
CA PHE A 179 18.67 0.17 -0.88
C PHE A 179 18.54 1.59 -0.37
N ASP A 180 18.12 1.72 0.90
CA ASP A 180 18.10 3.01 1.59
C ASP A 180 19.50 3.48 2.02
N GLU A 181 19.58 4.62 2.71
CA GLU A 181 20.82 5.19 3.23
C GLU A 181 21.54 4.27 4.23
N SER A 182 20.83 3.38 4.92
CA SER A 182 21.41 2.40 5.84
C SER A 182 21.94 1.14 5.13
N GLY A 183 21.68 1.01 3.83
CA GLY A 183 22.01 -0.18 3.05
C GLY A 183 20.98 -1.30 3.22
N LYS A 184 19.78 -1.02 3.73
CA LYS A 184 18.68 -1.99 3.81
C LYS A 184 17.93 -2.04 2.48
N LEU A 185 17.60 -3.24 2.02
CA LEU A 185 16.79 -3.44 0.81
C LEU A 185 15.36 -2.92 1.06
N VAL A 186 14.90 -1.99 0.22
CA VAL A 186 13.57 -1.34 0.33
C VAL A 186 12.70 -1.54 -0.90
N ALA A 187 13.28 -1.81 -2.07
CA ALA A 187 12.52 -2.12 -3.27
C ALA A 187 13.32 -3.03 -4.21
N HIS A 188 12.63 -3.69 -5.13
CA HIS A 188 13.24 -4.49 -6.18
C HIS A 188 12.37 -4.54 -7.44
N LYS A 189 13.00 -4.90 -8.56
CA LYS A 189 12.33 -5.25 -9.82
C LYS A 189 12.96 -6.56 -10.29
N ARG A 190 12.18 -7.65 -10.27
CA ARG A 190 12.64 -8.96 -10.78
C ARG A 190 12.57 -8.97 -12.31
N PHE A 191 13.23 -9.94 -12.94
CA PHE A 191 13.18 -10.10 -14.39
C PHE A 191 11.74 -10.16 -14.91
N ALA A 192 11.40 -9.30 -15.87
CA ALA A 192 10.04 -9.12 -16.42
C ALA A 192 8.95 -8.72 -15.40
N GLY A 193 9.30 -8.43 -14.16
CA GLY A 193 8.39 -7.97 -13.10
C GLY A 193 8.24 -6.46 -13.07
N GLN A 194 7.26 -6.00 -12.28
CA GLN A 194 7.13 -4.59 -11.93
C GLN A 194 8.01 -4.23 -10.73
N PRO A 195 8.44 -2.97 -10.59
CA PRO A 195 9.06 -2.48 -9.38
C PRO A 195 8.09 -2.59 -8.22
N GLU A 196 8.52 -3.18 -7.12
CA GLU A 196 7.71 -3.29 -5.90
C GLU A 196 8.57 -2.95 -4.68
N TYR A 197 7.95 -2.36 -3.66
CA TYR A 197 8.62 -2.22 -2.37
C TYR A 197 8.88 -3.61 -1.80
N VAL A 198 10.11 -3.89 -1.40
CA VAL A 198 10.42 -5.10 -0.65
C VAL A 198 9.79 -4.86 0.71
N SER A 199 8.83 -5.73 1.08
CA SER A 199 8.23 -5.72 2.42
C SER A 199 9.33 -5.44 3.43
N ILE A 200 9.33 -4.27 4.08
CA ILE A 200 9.99 -4.19 5.37
C ILE A 200 9.37 -5.36 6.09
N GLN A 201 10.21 -6.30 6.54
CA GLN A 201 9.75 -7.27 7.50
C GLN A 201 9.16 -6.41 8.61
N GLY A 202 7.84 -6.25 8.62
CA GLY A 202 7.16 -5.85 9.82
C GLY A 202 7.63 -6.84 10.87
N GLU A 203 7.81 -6.38 12.09
CA GLU A 203 7.95 -7.38 13.12
C GLU A 203 6.57 -8.01 13.31
N GLU A 204 6.55 -9.33 13.44
CA GLU A 204 5.37 -9.99 13.96
C GLU A 204 5.00 -9.29 15.28
N PHE A 205 3.79 -8.74 15.32
CA PHE A 205 3.36 -7.95 16.45
C PHE A 205 2.35 -8.73 17.27
N GLY A 206 2.71 -9.07 18.50
CA GLY A 206 1.79 -9.69 19.46
C GLY A 206 0.83 -8.66 20.02
N LEU A 207 -0.47 -8.88 19.86
CA LEU A 207 -1.51 -8.00 20.38
C LEU A 207 -1.69 -8.19 21.88
N THR A 208 -1.66 -7.07 22.60
CA THR A 208 -2.11 -6.97 23.98
C THR A 208 -3.55 -6.53 24.03
N TYR A 209 -4.36 -7.16 24.87
CA TYR A 209 -5.77 -6.85 25.02
C TYR A 209 -6.05 -6.27 26.40
N GLU A 210 -6.88 -5.24 26.45
CA GLU A 210 -7.37 -4.61 27.67
C GLU A 210 -8.81 -5.05 27.95
N ASP A 211 -9.15 -5.33 29.21
CA ASP A 211 -10.50 -5.76 29.58
C ASP A 211 -11.52 -4.65 29.33
N VAL A 212 -12.63 -5.01 28.69
CA VAL A 212 -13.80 -4.15 28.54
C VAL A 212 -14.75 -4.40 29.70
N SER A 213 -15.07 -3.34 30.45
CA SER A 213 -15.94 -3.45 31.61
C SER A 213 -17.39 -3.69 31.18
N ALA A 214 -17.97 -4.80 31.61
CA ALA A 214 -19.40 -5.04 31.51
C ALA A 214 -20.15 -4.24 32.59
N SER A 215 -21.35 -3.78 32.26
CA SER A 215 -22.21 -3.03 33.18
C SER A 215 -23.58 -3.70 33.33
N PRO A 216 -24.06 -3.95 34.57
CA PRO A 216 -25.42 -4.45 34.78
C PRO A 216 -26.46 -3.51 34.16
N LEU A 217 -27.50 -4.07 33.54
CA LEU A 217 -28.57 -3.23 33.02
C LEU A 217 -29.41 -2.64 34.14
N ALA A 218 -29.73 -1.36 34.03
CA ALA A 218 -30.59 -0.69 34.99
C ALA A 218 -32.05 -1.16 34.84
N SER A 219 -32.66 -1.58 35.95
CA SER A 219 -34.09 -1.88 36.00
C SER A 219 -34.92 -0.60 35.96
N GLY A 220 -36.01 -0.60 35.19
CA GLY A 220 -37.05 0.43 35.31
C GLY A 220 -37.68 0.88 33.99
N SER A 221 -38.64 1.80 34.12
CA SER A 221 -39.33 2.41 32.99
C SER A 221 -38.93 3.88 32.83
N PRO A 222 -38.25 4.27 31.75
CA PRO A 222 -38.15 5.67 31.37
C PRO A 222 -39.54 6.32 31.27
N THR A 223 -39.67 7.50 31.86
CA THR A 223 -40.84 8.37 31.69
C THR A 223 -40.71 9.19 30.40
N GLY A 224 -41.85 9.57 29.80
CA GLY A 224 -41.89 10.43 28.61
C GLY A 224 -41.42 9.76 27.31
N LYS A 225 -41.65 8.44 27.17
CA LYS A 225 -41.33 7.70 25.94
C LYS A 225 -42.50 6.82 25.50
N LYS A 226 -42.79 6.82 24.20
CA LYS A 226 -43.88 6.06 23.59
C LYS A 226 -43.35 4.79 22.94
N SER A 227 -43.91 3.63 23.28
CA SER A 227 -43.56 2.37 22.61
C SER A 227 -44.01 2.39 21.14
N ILE A 228 -43.13 1.96 20.24
CA ILE A 228 -43.35 2.01 18.79
C ILE A 228 -43.12 0.67 18.09
N ARG A 229 -42.31 -0.24 18.65
CA ARG A 229 -42.03 -1.56 18.07
C ARG A 229 -41.61 -2.53 19.16
N THR A 230 -42.06 -3.77 19.04
CA THR A 230 -41.60 -4.89 19.88
C THR A 230 -40.99 -5.97 18.99
N VAL A 231 -39.84 -6.50 19.38
CA VAL A 231 -39.08 -7.52 18.66
C VAL A 231 -38.92 -8.74 19.58
N PRO A 232 -39.61 -9.87 19.33
CA PRO A 232 -39.42 -11.08 20.10
C PRO A 232 -38.09 -11.74 19.75
N LEU A 233 -37.36 -12.20 20.76
CA LEU A 233 -36.00 -12.75 20.63
C LEU A 233 -35.82 -13.97 21.55
N GLU A 234 -34.85 -14.82 21.22
CA GLU A 234 -34.42 -15.94 22.07
C GLU A 234 -32.93 -15.77 22.40
N ILE A 235 -32.65 -15.53 23.68
CA ILE A 235 -31.34 -15.10 24.18
C ILE A 235 -31.05 -15.87 25.46
N GLY A 236 -29.89 -16.51 25.58
CA GLY A 236 -29.63 -17.34 26.76
C GLY A 236 -30.58 -18.53 26.92
N GLY A 237 -31.21 -19.01 25.84
CA GLY A 237 -32.28 -20.02 25.89
C GLY A 237 -33.58 -19.51 26.51
N LYS A 238 -33.76 -18.19 26.60
CA LYS A 238 -34.92 -17.52 27.19
C LYS A 238 -35.61 -16.66 26.15
N SER A 239 -36.93 -16.76 26.06
CA SER A 239 -37.75 -15.86 25.24
C SER A 239 -37.87 -14.50 25.94
N VAL A 240 -37.47 -13.45 25.23
CA VAL A 240 -37.49 -12.05 25.70
C VAL A 240 -38.04 -11.16 24.59
N GLU A 241 -38.40 -9.94 24.93
CA GLU A 241 -38.86 -8.95 23.96
C GLU A 241 -38.00 -7.68 24.04
N LEU A 242 -37.49 -7.20 22.91
CA LEU A 242 -36.89 -5.87 22.82
C LEU A 242 -37.97 -4.86 22.41
N ILE A 243 -38.23 -3.89 23.26
CA ILE A 243 -39.20 -2.81 23.00
C ILE A 243 -38.45 -1.54 22.65
N LEU A 244 -38.75 -1.00 21.47
CA LEU A 244 -38.27 0.29 21.03
C LEU A 244 -39.26 1.39 21.42
N HIS A 245 -38.73 2.49 21.90
CA HIS A 245 -39.48 3.66 22.34
C HIS A 245 -38.99 4.92 21.65
N GLU A 246 -39.92 5.71 21.13
CA GLU A 246 -39.68 7.07 20.65
C GLU A 246 -39.70 8.03 21.84
N ASP A 247 -38.75 8.95 21.92
CA ASP A 247 -38.81 10.05 22.88
C ASP A 247 -39.92 11.05 22.50
N GLU A 248 -40.79 11.39 23.45
CA GLU A 248 -41.94 12.27 23.16
C GLU A 248 -41.54 13.71 22.83
N LYS A 249 -40.35 14.14 23.27
CA LYS A 249 -39.83 15.49 23.02
C LYS A 249 -38.92 15.54 21.80
N ILE A 250 -38.19 14.47 21.55
CA ILE A 250 -37.24 14.35 20.43
C ILE A 250 -37.59 13.07 19.66
N PRO A 251 -38.57 13.10 18.73
CA PRO A 251 -39.06 11.88 18.08
C PRO A 251 -38.01 11.12 17.24
N THR A 252 -36.88 11.76 16.95
CA THR A 252 -35.74 11.09 16.29
C THR A 252 -34.89 10.26 17.25
N ASP A 253 -35.03 10.45 18.56
CA ASP A 253 -34.33 9.62 19.53
C ASP A 253 -35.14 8.35 19.81
N ILE A 254 -34.56 7.21 19.44
CA ILE A 254 -35.12 5.88 19.70
C ILE A 254 -34.34 5.22 20.81
N TYR A 255 -35.04 4.78 21.84
CA TYR A 255 -34.49 4.07 22.99
C TYR A 255 -34.93 2.60 22.97
N ALA A 256 -34.15 1.70 23.56
CA ALA A 256 -34.51 0.29 23.67
C ALA A 256 -34.66 -0.16 25.13
N ARG A 257 -35.57 -1.12 25.35
CA ARG A 257 -35.70 -1.84 26.61
C ARG A 257 -35.80 -3.32 26.35
N LEU A 258 -35.16 -4.11 27.20
CA LEU A 258 -35.32 -5.55 27.22
C LEU A 258 -36.38 -5.92 28.24
N GLN A 259 -37.40 -6.67 27.81
CA GLN A 259 -38.42 -7.23 28.67
C GLN A 259 -38.16 -8.72 28.88
N ASP A 260 -38.08 -9.12 30.15
CA ASP A 260 -37.91 -10.49 30.59
C ASP A 260 -39.01 -10.83 31.61
N GLY A 261 -40.15 -11.34 31.12
CA GLY A 261 -41.34 -11.53 31.93
C GLY A 261 -41.95 -10.19 32.37
N GLU A 262 -42.00 -9.96 33.68
CA GLU A 262 -42.48 -8.69 34.28
C GLU A 262 -41.36 -7.66 34.45
N GLU A 263 -40.09 -8.07 34.32
CA GLU A 263 -38.93 -7.21 34.50
C GLU A 263 -38.60 -6.44 33.21
N LEU A 264 -38.20 -5.18 33.37
CA LEU A 264 -37.82 -4.28 32.28
C LEU A 264 -36.43 -3.68 32.55
N TYR A 265 -35.56 -3.78 31.56
CA TYR A 265 -34.18 -3.31 31.61
C TYR A 265 -33.94 -2.23 30.55
N ASP A 266 -33.32 -1.12 30.95
CA ASP A 266 -33.01 -0.01 30.05
C ASP A 266 -31.71 -0.28 29.28
N LEU A 267 -31.76 -0.22 27.95
CA LEU A 267 -30.58 -0.27 27.08
C LEU A 267 -30.17 1.14 26.62
N GLY A 268 -30.93 2.17 26.97
CA GLY A 268 -30.65 3.55 26.60
C GLY A 268 -30.92 3.86 25.13
N LEU A 269 -30.30 4.95 24.65
CA LEU A 269 -30.44 5.46 23.27
C LEU A 269 -29.84 4.47 22.26
N VAL A 270 -30.59 4.11 21.23
CA VAL A 270 -30.15 3.27 20.11
C VAL A 270 -29.73 4.12 18.92
N THR A 271 -30.51 5.16 18.61
CA THR A 271 -30.25 6.05 17.49
C THR A 271 -30.90 7.41 17.71
N SER A 272 -30.31 8.46 17.11
CA SER A 272 -30.89 9.81 17.03
C SER A 272 -31.45 10.14 15.64
N TYR A 273 -31.67 9.14 14.78
CA TYR A 273 -32.17 9.30 13.41
C TYR A 273 -33.56 8.67 13.19
N GLY A 274 -34.32 8.49 14.26
CA GLY A 274 -35.63 7.84 14.25
C GLY A 274 -35.51 6.36 13.94
N MET A 275 -36.64 5.74 13.59
CA MET A 275 -36.67 4.30 13.30
C MET A 275 -35.81 3.89 12.11
N ASP A 276 -35.57 4.79 11.16
CA ASP A 276 -34.70 4.54 10.00
C ASP A 276 -33.22 4.42 10.41
N GLY A 277 -32.84 4.98 11.56
CA GLY A 277 -31.50 4.86 12.13
C GLY A 277 -31.26 3.57 12.91
N VAL A 278 -32.28 2.72 13.12
CA VAL A 278 -32.11 1.40 13.73
C VAL A 278 -31.64 0.43 12.65
N GLN A 279 -30.37 0.07 12.67
CA GLN A 279 -29.74 -0.70 11.60
C GLN A 279 -29.98 -2.20 11.75
N ASP A 280 -29.76 -2.75 12.95
CA ASP A 280 -29.93 -4.17 13.21
C ASP A 280 -30.34 -4.48 14.65
N ILE A 281 -31.16 -5.51 14.81
CA ILE A 281 -31.58 -6.11 16.07
C ILE A 281 -31.59 -7.62 15.87
N THR A 282 -30.61 -8.30 16.43
CA THR A 282 -30.46 -9.75 16.22
C THR A 282 -30.03 -10.48 17.49
N ALA A 283 -30.23 -11.79 17.50
CA ALA A 283 -29.71 -12.69 18.52
C ALA A 283 -28.65 -13.62 17.89
N ALA A 284 -27.40 -13.47 18.29
CA ALA A 284 -26.25 -14.17 17.72
C ALA A 284 -25.25 -14.56 18.80
N ASP A 285 -24.58 -15.71 18.64
CA ASP A 285 -23.47 -16.13 19.50
C ASP A 285 -22.19 -15.46 19.01
N VAL A 286 -21.85 -14.31 19.59
CA VAL A 286 -20.65 -13.55 19.25
C VAL A 286 -19.49 -13.85 20.21
N THR A 287 -19.74 -14.64 21.24
CA THR A 287 -18.73 -15.05 22.22
C THR A 287 -18.15 -16.44 21.93
N GLY A 288 -18.81 -17.21 21.07
CA GLY A 288 -18.43 -18.56 20.65
C GLY A 288 -18.68 -19.63 21.72
N ASP A 289 -19.52 -19.33 22.72
CA ASP A 289 -19.79 -20.23 23.84
C ASP A 289 -21.11 -21.03 23.68
N GLY A 290 -21.78 -20.88 22.53
CA GLY A 290 -23.04 -21.53 22.21
C GLY A 290 -24.27 -20.80 22.73
N VAL A 291 -24.10 -19.67 23.42
CA VAL A 291 -25.18 -18.83 23.94
C VAL A 291 -25.31 -17.59 23.07
N LYS A 292 -26.53 -17.32 22.60
CA LYS A 292 -26.80 -16.09 21.84
C LYS A 292 -26.86 -14.88 22.77
N GLU A 293 -26.21 -13.82 22.36
CA GLU A 293 -26.34 -12.45 22.87
C GLU A 293 -27.36 -11.64 22.05
N LEU A 294 -27.89 -10.58 22.65
CA LEU A 294 -28.61 -9.52 21.94
C LEU A 294 -27.61 -8.55 21.32
N LEU A 295 -27.72 -8.31 20.02
CA LEU A 295 -27.01 -7.25 19.33
C LEU A 295 -28.02 -6.18 18.90
N VAL A 296 -27.74 -4.92 19.28
CA VAL A 296 -28.51 -3.75 18.84
C VAL A 296 -27.58 -2.73 18.23
N THR A 297 -27.76 -2.43 16.94
CA THR A 297 -26.95 -1.45 16.21
C THR A 297 -27.83 -0.29 15.75
N GLY A 298 -27.38 0.94 16.00
CA GLY A 298 -28.06 2.13 15.51
C GLY A 298 -27.13 3.29 15.16
N GLU A 299 -27.59 4.15 14.26
CA GLU A 299 -26.86 5.34 13.83
C GLU A 299 -26.90 6.42 14.91
N MET A 300 -25.73 6.95 15.25
CA MET A 300 -25.54 7.92 16.33
C MET A 300 -24.88 9.21 15.83
N GLY A 301 -24.45 9.24 14.56
CA GLY A 301 -23.99 10.41 13.83
C GLY A 301 -23.80 10.08 12.35
N ALA A 302 -23.53 11.10 11.53
CA ALA A 302 -23.37 10.95 10.07
C ALA A 302 -22.29 9.92 9.65
N SER A 303 -21.36 9.63 10.55
CA SER A 303 -20.27 8.70 10.31
C SER A 303 -19.96 7.87 11.56
N TYR A 304 -20.97 7.60 12.39
CA TYR A 304 -20.83 6.84 13.63
C TYR A 304 -22.10 6.02 13.89
N ALA A 305 -21.94 4.71 14.01
CA ALA A 305 -22.97 3.81 14.52
C ALA A 305 -22.51 3.25 15.87
N GLU A 306 -23.44 2.84 16.71
CA GLU A 306 -23.12 2.21 17.99
C GLU A 306 -23.72 0.80 18.01
N LEU A 307 -22.90 -0.20 18.37
CA LEU A 307 -23.34 -1.54 18.69
C LEU A 307 -23.36 -1.71 20.21
N LYS A 308 -24.44 -2.30 20.71
CA LYS A 308 -24.55 -2.83 22.06
C LYS A 308 -24.70 -4.34 22.00
N VAL A 309 -23.87 -5.04 22.77
CA VAL A 309 -23.97 -6.48 23.01
C VAL A 309 -24.49 -6.67 24.43
N VAL A 310 -25.71 -7.18 24.54
CA VAL A 310 -26.35 -7.46 25.82
C VAL A 310 -26.42 -8.97 26.03
N ARG A 311 -25.97 -9.41 27.20
CA ARG A 311 -25.85 -10.82 27.56
C ARG A 311 -26.56 -11.10 28.87
N ARG A 312 -27.08 -12.33 28.98
CA ARG A 312 -27.55 -12.89 30.24
C ARG A 312 -26.45 -13.71 30.86
N GLU A 313 -25.97 -13.31 32.03
CA GLU A 313 -24.92 -14.04 32.75
C GLU A 313 -25.43 -15.43 33.17
N PRO A 314 -24.83 -16.53 32.69
CA PRO A 314 -25.33 -17.88 33.00
C PRO A 314 -25.36 -18.20 34.49
N ALA A 315 -24.40 -17.70 35.27
CA ALA A 315 -24.28 -18.02 36.69
C ALA A 315 -25.32 -17.33 37.58
N THR A 316 -25.63 -16.06 37.30
CA THR A 316 -26.55 -15.24 38.12
C THR A 316 -27.92 -15.10 37.49
N GLY A 317 -28.01 -15.25 36.16
CA GLY A 317 -29.20 -14.98 35.38
C GLY A 317 -29.49 -13.50 35.17
N GLU A 318 -28.58 -12.62 35.56
CA GLU A 318 -28.68 -11.16 35.43
C GLU A 318 -28.35 -10.70 34.01
N TRP A 319 -28.92 -9.57 33.60
CA TRP A 319 -28.66 -8.95 32.31
C TRP A 319 -27.58 -7.87 32.44
N ALA A 320 -26.63 -7.88 31.51
CA ALA A 320 -25.56 -6.89 31.44
C ALA A 320 -25.31 -6.43 29.99
N GLU A 321 -24.94 -5.16 29.85
CA GLU A 321 -24.27 -4.65 28.65
C GLU A 321 -22.82 -5.17 28.71
N ALA A 322 -22.52 -6.19 27.92
CA ALA A 322 -21.22 -6.84 27.89
C ALA A 322 -20.22 -6.07 27.03
N LEU A 323 -20.70 -5.36 26.02
CA LEU A 323 -19.90 -4.51 25.15
C LEU A 323 -20.75 -3.38 24.58
N LYS A 324 -20.16 -2.19 24.53
CA LYS A 324 -20.65 -1.04 23.77
C LYS A 324 -19.49 -0.49 22.94
N MET A 325 -19.69 -0.38 21.63
CA MET A 325 -18.63 0.01 20.71
C MET A 325 -19.12 0.86 19.54
N GLY A 326 -18.18 1.59 18.96
CA GLY A 326 -18.40 2.47 17.81
C GLY A 326 -18.10 1.81 16.47
N SER A 327 -18.92 2.13 15.48
CA SER A 327 -18.79 1.74 14.07
C SER A 327 -18.42 0.27 13.89
N PRO A 328 -19.36 -0.64 14.27
CA PRO A 328 -19.11 -2.08 14.25
C PRO A 328 -18.89 -2.60 12.83
N SER A 329 -18.00 -3.59 12.71
CA SER A 329 -17.79 -4.41 11.52
C SER A 329 -17.55 -5.85 11.97
N PHE A 330 -18.16 -6.79 11.26
CA PHE A 330 -17.97 -8.23 11.43
C PHE A 330 -17.19 -8.73 10.23
N LEU A 331 -16.04 -9.35 10.46
CA LEU A 331 -15.14 -9.75 9.38
C LEU A 331 -14.20 -10.87 9.83
N ASP A 332 -14.14 -11.95 9.05
CA ASP A 332 -13.16 -13.02 9.22
C ASP A 332 -11.77 -12.51 8.78
N LEU A 333 -11.05 -11.94 9.74
CA LEU A 333 -9.79 -11.24 9.54
C LEU A 333 -8.61 -12.20 9.62
N ASP A 334 -8.72 -13.31 10.35
CA ASP A 334 -7.67 -14.32 10.45
C ASP A 334 -7.88 -15.55 9.53
N GLY A 335 -9.03 -15.67 8.89
CA GLY A 335 -9.34 -16.69 7.89
C GLY A 335 -9.74 -18.03 8.48
N ASP A 336 -10.15 -18.08 9.75
CA ASP A 336 -10.58 -19.31 10.43
C ASP A 336 -12.05 -19.68 10.16
N GLY A 337 -12.79 -18.81 9.46
CA GLY A 337 -14.20 -18.96 9.15
C GLY A 337 -15.16 -18.40 10.19
N ARG A 338 -14.64 -17.74 11.25
CA ARG A 338 -15.42 -16.97 12.23
C ARG A 338 -15.13 -15.49 12.02
N GLU A 339 -16.13 -14.67 12.24
CA GLU A 339 -15.98 -13.23 12.08
C GLU A 339 -15.44 -12.61 13.38
N GLU A 340 -14.38 -11.80 13.26
CA GLU A 340 -13.94 -10.91 14.33
C GLU A 340 -14.88 -9.71 14.45
N LEU A 341 -15.03 -9.24 15.69
CA LEU A 341 -15.74 -8.00 15.99
C LEU A 341 -14.76 -6.82 15.99
N LEU A 342 -14.94 -5.89 15.06
CA LEU A 342 -14.07 -4.75 14.84
C LEU A 342 -14.82 -3.43 15.04
N GLY A 343 -14.19 -2.48 15.72
CA GLY A 343 -14.59 -1.07 15.69
C GLY A 343 -13.73 -0.35 14.67
N VAL A 344 -14.33 0.14 13.57
CA VAL A 344 -13.58 0.72 12.45
C VAL A 344 -13.94 2.18 12.24
N SER A 345 -12.96 3.03 11.97
CA SER A 345 -13.26 4.42 11.63
C SER A 345 -14.07 4.51 10.34
N THR A 346 -15.24 5.12 10.43
CA THR A 346 -16.03 5.56 9.28
C THR A 346 -15.81 7.06 9.10
N GLY A 347 -14.90 7.44 8.21
CA GLY A 347 -14.66 8.86 7.86
C GLY A 347 -13.85 9.69 8.87
N SER A 348 -13.16 9.06 9.84
CA SER A 348 -12.22 9.75 10.72
C SER A 348 -10.78 9.65 10.20
N LEU A 349 -9.99 10.71 10.40
CA LEU A 349 -8.55 10.73 10.15
C LEU A 349 -7.81 11.09 11.47
N PRO A 350 -6.82 10.31 11.90
CA PRO A 350 -6.38 9.04 11.30
C PRO A 350 -7.46 7.96 11.44
N SER A 351 -7.46 7.01 10.50
CA SER A 351 -8.31 5.83 10.58
C SER A 351 -7.87 4.92 11.74
N TYR A 352 -8.82 4.21 12.35
CA TYR A 352 -8.52 3.28 13.44
C TYR A 352 -9.22 1.93 13.23
N VAL A 353 -8.63 0.90 13.83
CA VAL A 353 -9.23 -0.43 13.99
C VAL A 353 -9.03 -0.86 15.44
N MET A 354 -10.14 -1.13 16.12
CA MET A 354 -10.19 -1.72 17.45
C MET A 354 -10.67 -3.17 17.30
N LEU A 355 -9.89 -4.14 17.75
CA LEU A 355 -10.25 -5.55 17.69
C LEU A 355 -10.82 -6.00 19.04
N TYR A 356 -12.03 -6.53 19.03
CA TYR A 356 -12.70 -7.06 20.22
C TYR A 356 -12.73 -8.59 20.19
N ARG A 357 -12.50 -9.22 21.34
CA ARG A 357 -12.62 -10.67 21.50
C ARG A 357 -13.24 -11.04 22.84
N TRP A 358 -13.90 -12.19 22.90
CA TRP A 358 -14.34 -12.76 24.16
C TRP A 358 -13.21 -13.54 24.85
N ALA A 359 -12.98 -13.27 26.14
CA ALA A 359 -11.95 -13.93 26.95
C ALA A 359 -12.54 -14.85 28.05
N GLY A 360 -13.76 -15.35 27.85
CA GLY A 360 -14.43 -16.28 28.76
C GLY A 360 -15.29 -15.61 29.84
N SER A 361 -14.83 -14.50 30.42
CA SER A 361 -15.56 -13.74 31.45
C SER A 361 -15.98 -12.34 31.02
N GLY A 362 -15.55 -11.89 29.84
CA GLY A 362 -15.76 -10.54 29.36
C GLY A 362 -15.12 -10.31 27.99
N PHE A 363 -15.50 -9.21 27.35
CA PHE A 363 -14.80 -8.74 26.15
C PHE A 363 -13.45 -8.12 26.54
N GLN A 364 -12.48 -8.25 25.65
CA GLN A 364 -11.25 -7.48 25.67
C GLN A 364 -11.05 -6.77 24.34
N ALA A 365 -10.37 -5.64 24.35
CA ALA A 365 -10.13 -4.81 23.18
C ALA A 365 -8.62 -4.60 22.93
N ALA A 366 -8.23 -4.57 21.67
CA ALA A 366 -6.89 -4.21 21.22
C ALA A 366 -6.96 -3.03 20.24
N ASP A 367 -6.37 -1.89 20.60
CA ASP A 367 -6.16 -0.76 19.70
C ASP A 367 -4.94 -1.04 18.82
N ILE A 368 -5.20 -1.43 17.57
CA ILE A 368 -4.15 -1.88 16.65
C ILE A 368 -3.19 -0.74 16.30
N GLY A 369 -3.73 0.46 16.01
CA GLY A 369 -2.92 1.60 15.60
C GLY A 369 -2.01 2.09 16.72
N ARG A 370 -2.53 2.14 17.95
CA ARG A 370 -1.72 2.47 19.13
C ARG A 370 -0.60 1.45 19.36
N GLN A 371 -0.90 0.16 19.22
CA GLN A 371 0.05 -0.91 19.47
C GLN A 371 1.17 -0.98 18.44
N LEU A 372 0.88 -0.70 17.17
CA LEU A 372 1.90 -0.56 16.12
C LEU A 372 2.74 0.73 16.23
N GLY A 373 2.57 1.51 17.32
CA GLY A 373 3.37 2.70 17.59
C GLY A 373 2.78 4.00 17.01
N GLY A 374 1.46 4.05 16.85
CA GLY A 374 0.72 5.17 16.26
C GLY A 374 0.64 5.09 14.73
N GLY A 375 -0.33 5.77 14.11
CA GLY A 375 -0.55 5.74 12.66
C GLY A 375 -2.02 5.52 12.30
N SER A 376 -2.30 5.45 11.00
CA SER A 376 -3.63 5.14 10.47
C SER A 376 -3.75 3.63 10.28
N VAL A 377 -4.78 2.99 10.81
CA VAL A 377 -5.08 1.57 10.51
C VAL A 377 -6.45 1.49 9.88
N SER A 378 -6.58 0.73 8.79
CA SER A 378 -7.85 0.47 8.13
C SER A 378 -7.93 -0.97 7.66
N VAL A 379 -9.15 -1.46 7.46
CA VAL A 379 -9.39 -2.75 6.79
C VAL A 379 -9.15 -2.56 5.30
N ASN A 380 -8.25 -3.34 4.71
CA ASN A 380 -8.03 -3.34 3.27
C ASN A 380 -9.23 -3.96 2.57
N LYS A 381 -9.95 -3.18 1.75
CA LYS A 381 -11.14 -3.69 1.04
C LYS A 381 -10.80 -4.32 -0.30
N GLN A 382 -9.58 -4.14 -0.81
CA GLN A 382 -9.19 -4.59 -2.16
C GLN A 382 -8.95 -6.10 -2.24
N ASP A 383 -8.65 -6.76 -1.12
CA ASP A 383 -8.39 -8.19 -1.01
C ASP A 383 -9.55 -8.99 -0.38
N GLY A 384 -10.73 -8.37 -0.27
CA GLY A 384 -11.90 -8.98 0.36
C GLY A 384 -12.03 -8.69 1.86
N GLY A 385 -11.16 -7.85 2.45
CA GLY A 385 -11.30 -7.41 3.84
C GLY A 385 -10.40 -8.12 4.84
N ASN A 386 -9.67 -9.15 4.43
CA ASN A 386 -8.95 -10.01 5.38
C ASN A 386 -7.55 -9.51 5.77
N ARG A 387 -7.23 -8.24 5.49
CA ARG A 387 -5.96 -7.62 5.89
C ARG A 387 -6.17 -6.23 6.44
N LEU A 388 -5.23 -5.82 7.29
CA LEU A 388 -5.14 -4.47 7.82
C LEU A 388 -4.08 -3.69 7.05
N LEU A 389 -4.45 -2.53 6.53
CA LEU A 389 -3.54 -1.54 6.01
C LEU A 389 -3.14 -0.60 7.14
N TYR A 390 -1.84 -0.53 7.42
CA TYR A 390 -1.22 0.36 8.39
C TYR A 390 -0.39 1.41 7.68
N GLU A 391 -0.71 2.68 7.90
CA GLU A 391 0.00 3.82 7.36
C GLU A 391 0.69 4.62 8.46
N LYS A 392 1.99 4.87 8.29
CA LYS A 392 2.74 5.77 9.16
C LYS A 392 3.88 6.43 8.39
N ASP A 393 3.98 7.75 8.51
CA ASP A 393 5.06 8.56 7.92
C ASP A 393 5.27 8.31 6.41
N GLY A 394 4.17 8.04 5.68
CA GLY A 394 4.18 7.73 4.24
C GLY A 394 4.46 6.27 3.89
N ALA A 395 4.79 5.41 4.85
CA ALA A 395 4.96 3.98 4.64
C ALA A 395 3.63 3.22 4.84
N LEU A 396 3.36 2.23 3.98
CA LEU A 396 2.10 1.46 3.95
C LEU A 396 2.31 -0.04 4.18
N LEU A 397 2.15 -0.54 5.39
CA LEU A 397 2.31 -1.98 5.67
C LEU A 397 0.96 -2.71 5.64
N LEU A 398 0.93 -3.89 5.04
CA LEU A 398 -0.18 -4.83 5.16
C LEU A 398 0.11 -5.85 6.25
N TYR A 399 -0.87 -6.04 7.14
CA TYR A 399 -0.86 -7.08 8.18
C TYR A 399 -2.01 -8.05 7.99
N GLN A 400 -1.76 -9.32 8.27
CA GLN A 400 -2.77 -10.35 8.43
C GLN A 400 -2.86 -10.73 9.91
N LEU A 401 -4.09 -10.86 10.42
CA LEU A 401 -4.29 -11.37 11.77
C LEU A 401 -4.06 -12.90 11.76
N GLN A 402 -3.39 -13.42 12.78
CA GLN A 402 -3.27 -14.85 13.01
C GLN A 402 -3.35 -15.13 14.51
N GLY A 403 -4.57 -15.39 15.00
CA GLY A 403 -4.87 -15.43 16.43
C GLY A 403 -4.63 -14.07 17.07
N SER A 404 -3.73 -13.97 18.05
CA SER A 404 -3.41 -12.69 18.74
C SER A 404 -2.19 -12.00 18.16
N ARG A 405 -1.89 -12.19 16.87
CA ARG A 405 -0.66 -11.69 16.25
C ARG A 405 -0.95 -11.06 14.91
N LEU A 406 -0.26 -9.98 14.61
CA LEU A 406 -0.25 -9.36 13.29
C LEU A 406 1.01 -9.80 12.56
N ILE A 407 0.82 -10.51 11.46
CA ILE A 407 1.89 -10.97 10.59
C ILE A 407 1.98 -9.99 9.41
N PRO A 408 3.12 -9.35 9.15
CA PRO A 408 3.27 -8.54 7.95
C PRO A 408 3.19 -9.43 6.71
N VAL A 409 2.45 -8.99 5.71
CA VAL A 409 2.23 -9.75 4.47
C VAL A 409 2.55 -8.97 3.20
N GLY A 410 2.97 -7.68 3.31
CA GLY A 410 3.46 -6.90 2.17
C GLY A 410 3.24 -5.39 2.28
N TYR A 411 3.32 -4.72 1.13
CA TYR A 411 2.84 -3.35 0.88
C TYR A 411 1.62 -3.42 -0.06
N ASN A 412 0.73 -2.42 0.00
CA ASN A 412 -0.36 -2.27 -0.96
C ASN A 412 0.05 -1.43 -2.16
#